data_AF-A0A378VI82-F1
#
_entry.id   AF-A0A378VI82-F1
#
_cell.length_a   1.000
_cell.length_b   1.000
_cell.length_c   1.000
_cell.angle_alpha   90.00
_cell.angle_beta   90.00
_cell.angle_gamma   90.00
#
_symmetry.space_group_name_H-M   'P 1'
#
loop_
_entity.id
_entity.type
_entity.pdbx_description
1 polymer ?
#
loop_
_entity_poly.entity_id
_entity_poly.type
_entity_poly.pdbx_seq_one_letter_code
_entity_poly.pdbx_strand_id
1 'polypeptide(L)'
;MAVKNLVVKDNALINASYNLELVEQRLILLSIIEARTTGKGITANDRLTITASSYMNNFHTNRNTAYKALKDACNNLFERQFSFIEKTPKGEKVVRTRWVSQVAYIEQQATVELVFAPNVAPLITMLEKNFTSYELDQVSSLSSKYAVRLYEIIISWRAAGKTPMFSTMELRERLGVMPDEYQKMELFKRKVLDFAVKQINDKTDISITYEQHKEGRKIVGFTFSILHKIGSKDIPLENQSELFAGMTDLEAGTIRVRAEAYIASLIAKGQNVTKAHRLNILKKAVEERWGFEDAAKDNGVKNPENKNAKVGLTEWEKISNGTRFKDKDGTIWVKDSGMLRTEGTNRWIADSQIARLFPMLTVMVEEGI
;
A
#
# COMPACT_ATOMS: atom_id res chain seq x y z
N MET A 1 21.77 9.31 -14.40
CA MET A 1 20.83 8.72 -13.42
C MET A 1 19.44 8.96 -13.94
N ALA A 2 18.61 7.93 -14.16
CA ALA A 2 17.21 8.16 -14.48
C ALA A 2 16.59 8.90 -13.30
N VAL A 3 16.08 10.11 -13.53
CA VAL A 3 15.28 10.82 -12.52
C VAL A 3 14.10 9.91 -12.24
N LYS A 4 13.99 9.39 -11.02
CA LYS A 4 12.81 8.62 -10.61
C LYS A 4 11.61 9.54 -10.80
N ASN A 5 10.60 9.10 -11.55
CA ASN A 5 9.37 9.85 -11.86
C ASN A 5 8.50 9.94 -10.61
N LEU A 6 9.02 10.59 -9.57
CA LEU A 6 8.46 10.63 -8.25
C LEU A 6 7.38 11.71 -8.19
N VAL A 7 6.15 11.29 -7.94
CA VAL A 7 5.04 12.17 -7.65
C VAL A 7 5.05 12.49 -6.16
N VAL A 8 4.90 13.76 -5.81
CA VAL A 8 4.73 14.23 -4.42
C VAL A 8 3.51 15.14 -4.37
N LYS A 9 2.61 14.86 -3.42
CA LYS A 9 1.38 15.63 -3.18
C LYS A 9 1.16 15.81 -1.69
N ASP A 10 0.66 16.97 -1.31
CA ASP A 10 0.21 17.23 0.05
C ASP A 10 -1.00 16.35 0.40
N ASN A 11 -1.07 15.87 1.64
CA ASN A 11 -2.17 15.05 2.10
C ASN A 11 -3.52 15.77 2.04
N ALA A 12 -3.58 17.10 2.17
CA ALA A 12 -4.80 17.88 1.97
C ALA A 12 -5.29 17.75 0.52
N LEU A 13 -4.39 17.80 -0.47
CA LEU A 13 -4.74 17.59 -1.87
C LEU A 13 -5.13 16.13 -2.14
N ILE A 14 -4.51 15.15 -1.49
CA ILE A 14 -4.91 13.74 -1.63
C ILE A 14 -6.28 13.48 -1.01
N ASN A 15 -6.60 14.10 0.12
CA ASN A 15 -7.86 13.89 0.84
C ASN A 15 -9.00 14.80 0.37
N ALA A 16 -8.73 15.80 -0.48
CA ALA A 16 -9.74 16.66 -1.04
C ALA A 16 -10.74 15.89 -1.92
N SER A 17 -11.98 16.37 -1.94
CA SER A 17 -13.04 15.82 -2.78
C SER A 17 -13.04 16.52 -4.14
N TYR A 18 -12.77 15.77 -5.20
CA TYR A 18 -12.81 16.28 -6.57
C TYR A 18 -13.09 15.17 -7.59
N ASN A 19 -13.75 15.56 -8.68
CA ASN A 19 -14.04 14.68 -9.80
C ASN A 19 -13.18 15.09 -11.00
N LEU A 20 -12.12 14.33 -11.26
CA LEU A 20 -11.24 14.48 -12.41
C LEU A 20 -11.26 13.20 -13.23
N GLU A 21 -11.36 13.34 -14.55
CA GLU A 21 -11.19 12.25 -15.50
C GLU A 21 -9.75 11.72 -15.50
N LEU A 22 -9.57 10.50 -15.98
CA LEU A 22 -8.27 9.83 -15.97
C LEU A 22 -7.18 10.66 -16.67
N VAL A 23 -7.51 11.27 -17.80
CA VAL A 23 -6.55 12.10 -18.55
C VAL A 23 -6.21 13.38 -17.80
N GLU A 24 -7.19 14.01 -17.13
CA GLU A 24 -6.97 15.19 -16.27
C GLU A 24 -6.05 14.85 -15.09
N GLN A 25 -6.27 13.70 -14.44
CA GLN A 25 -5.39 13.23 -13.36
C GLN A 25 -3.97 12.97 -13.87
N ARG A 26 -3.82 12.27 -15.01
CA ARG A 26 -2.52 11.99 -15.64
C ARG A 26 -1.78 13.27 -16.03
N LEU A 27 -2.49 14.27 -16.55
CA LEU A 27 -1.93 15.59 -16.85
C LEU A 27 -1.35 16.23 -15.58
N ILE A 28 -2.10 16.27 -14.48
CA ILE A 28 -1.60 16.79 -13.19
C ILE A 28 -0.36 16.02 -12.73
N LEU A 29 -0.35 14.69 -12.83
CA LEU A 29 0.81 13.87 -12.41
C LEU A 29 2.07 14.23 -13.20
N LEU A 30 1.96 14.38 -14.53
CA LEU A 30 3.09 14.82 -15.35
C LEU A 30 3.52 16.24 -15.01
N SER A 31 2.57 17.15 -14.78
CA SER A 31 2.88 18.52 -14.35
C SER A 31 3.59 18.57 -13.01
N ILE A 32 3.26 17.70 -12.06
CA ILE A 32 3.98 17.56 -10.77
C ILE A 32 5.39 17.00 -10.97
N ILE A 33 5.62 16.17 -11.97
CA ILE A 33 6.98 15.66 -12.25
C ILE A 33 7.82 16.73 -12.94
N GLU A 34 7.24 17.43 -13.91
CA GLU A 34 7.86 18.56 -14.61
C GLU A 34 8.27 19.65 -13.61
N ALA A 35 7.34 20.02 -12.73
CA ALA A 35 7.52 20.93 -11.59
C ALA A 35 8.81 20.71 -10.80
N ARG A 36 9.11 19.43 -10.56
CA ARG A 36 10.18 19.00 -9.66
C ARG A 36 11.49 18.86 -10.41
N THR A 37 11.42 18.49 -11.67
CA THR A 37 12.60 18.35 -12.54
C THR A 37 13.26 19.71 -12.78
N THR A 38 12.50 20.81 -12.81
CA THR A 38 13.05 22.16 -12.96
C THR A 38 13.81 22.67 -11.73
N GLY A 39 13.71 22.00 -10.57
CA GLY A 39 14.55 22.23 -9.39
C GLY A 39 14.40 23.57 -8.66
N LYS A 40 13.49 24.45 -9.10
CA LYS A 40 13.33 25.82 -8.57
C LYS A 40 12.14 25.99 -7.61
N GLY A 41 11.33 24.95 -7.42
CA GLY A 41 9.98 25.12 -6.90
C GLY A 41 9.10 25.82 -7.93
N ILE A 42 7.79 25.53 -7.96
CA ILE A 42 6.84 26.25 -8.82
C ILE A 42 6.12 27.30 -7.97
N THR A 43 6.05 28.50 -8.52
CA THR A 43 5.16 29.58 -8.12
C THR A 43 3.86 29.56 -8.93
N ALA A 44 2.88 30.34 -8.53
CA ALA A 44 1.61 30.48 -9.27
C ALA A 44 1.73 31.15 -10.65
N ASN A 45 2.94 31.47 -11.10
CA ASN A 45 3.23 32.12 -12.37
C ASN A 45 4.05 31.23 -13.32
N ASP A 46 4.64 30.14 -12.84
CA ASP A 46 5.49 29.32 -13.70
C ASP A 46 4.64 28.42 -14.58
N ARG A 47 5.00 28.42 -15.87
CA ARG A 47 4.35 27.59 -16.88
C ARG A 47 5.00 26.22 -16.90
N LEU A 48 4.15 25.19 -16.89
CA LEU A 48 4.56 23.80 -17.00
C LEU A 48 4.16 23.28 -18.37
N THR A 49 5.14 22.80 -19.12
CA THR A 49 4.96 22.33 -20.49
C THR A 49 4.92 20.80 -20.51
N ILE A 50 3.83 20.24 -21.02
CA ILE A 50 3.66 18.79 -21.15
C ILE A 50 3.54 18.45 -22.64
N THR A 51 4.42 17.57 -23.10
CA THR A 51 4.43 17.10 -24.50
C THR A 51 3.53 15.87 -24.65
N ALA A 52 2.89 15.73 -25.82
CA ALA A 52 2.19 14.50 -26.19
C ALA A 52 3.11 13.27 -26.13
N SER A 53 4.39 13.44 -26.52
CA SER A 53 5.41 12.38 -26.43
C SER A 53 5.63 11.91 -24.99
N SER A 54 5.76 12.83 -24.03
CA SER A 54 5.89 12.48 -22.60
C SER A 54 4.66 11.72 -22.11
N TYR A 55 3.46 12.16 -22.49
CA TYR A 55 2.22 11.46 -22.14
C TYR A 55 2.16 10.04 -22.71
N MET A 56 2.53 9.86 -23.97
CA MET A 56 2.58 8.53 -24.60
C MET A 56 3.56 7.61 -23.90
N ASN A 57 4.77 8.09 -23.62
CA ASN A 57 5.83 7.30 -23.03
C ASN A 57 5.47 6.83 -21.62
N ASN A 58 4.81 7.67 -20.83
CA ASN A 58 4.45 7.33 -19.45
C ASN A 58 3.16 6.50 -19.35
N PHE A 59 2.21 6.64 -20.28
CA PHE A 59 0.88 6.01 -20.18
C PHE A 59 0.54 5.01 -21.29
N HIS A 60 1.51 4.69 -22.15
CA HIS A 60 1.39 3.70 -23.24
C HIS A 60 0.20 3.98 -24.16
N THR A 61 -0.02 5.25 -24.52
CA THR A 61 -1.14 5.69 -25.37
C THR A 61 -0.72 5.87 -26.82
N ASN A 62 -1.69 5.78 -27.75
CA ASN A 62 -1.44 5.96 -29.18
C ASN A 62 -1.11 7.43 -29.52
N ARG A 63 -0.13 7.63 -30.40
CA ARG A 63 0.34 8.95 -30.87
C ARG A 63 -0.76 9.86 -31.37
N ASN A 64 -1.67 9.32 -32.19
CA ASN A 64 -2.68 10.12 -32.87
C ASN A 64 -3.75 10.67 -31.92
N THR A 65 -3.95 10.03 -30.77
CA THR A 65 -4.98 10.43 -29.80
C THR A 65 -4.40 11.15 -28.58
N ALA A 66 -3.09 11.02 -28.31
CA ALA A 66 -2.45 11.61 -27.14
C ALA A 66 -2.58 13.14 -27.08
N TYR A 67 -2.27 13.84 -28.18
CA TYR A 67 -2.36 15.31 -28.18
C TYR A 67 -3.80 15.81 -28.00
N LYS A 68 -4.76 15.21 -28.72
CA LYS A 68 -6.18 15.55 -28.58
C LYS A 68 -6.66 15.31 -27.14
N ALA A 69 -6.32 14.16 -26.56
CA ALA A 69 -6.67 13.84 -25.17
C ALA A 69 -6.07 14.86 -24.18
N LEU A 70 -4.82 15.28 -24.37
CA LEU A 70 -4.20 16.32 -23.54
C LEU A 70 -4.90 17.68 -23.71
N LYS A 71 -5.20 18.10 -24.95
CA LYS A 71 -5.91 19.35 -25.23
C LYS A 71 -7.28 19.37 -24.57
N ASP A 72 -8.06 18.29 -24.71
CA ASP A 72 -9.38 18.14 -24.09
C ASP A 72 -9.27 18.11 -22.55
N ALA A 73 -8.26 17.44 -22.00
CA ALA A 73 -8.01 17.40 -20.57
C ALA A 73 -7.59 18.76 -20.00
N CYS A 74 -6.79 19.57 -20.71
CA CYS A 74 -6.46 20.93 -20.31
C CYS A 74 -7.71 21.81 -20.22
N ASN A 75 -8.56 21.76 -21.25
CA ASN A 75 -9.80 22.53 -21.28
C ASN A 75 -10.73 22.12 -20.13
N ASN A 76 -10.91 20.82 -19.92
CA ASN A 76 -11.73 20.33 -18.82
C ASN A 76 -11.14 20.75 -17.47
N LEU A 77 -9.82 20.58 -17.27
CA LEU A 77 -9.14 20.90 -16.02
C LEU A 77 -9.25 22.38 -15.64
N PHE A 78 -9.25 23.29 -16.62
CA PHE A 78 -9.52 24.72 -16.40
C PHE A 78 -10.91 24.96 -15.80
N GLU A 79 -11.89 24.15 -16.19
CA GLU A 79 -13.23 24.20 -15.64
C GLU A 79 -13.40 23.50 -14.28
N ARG A 80 -12.39 22.76 -13.83
CA ARG A 80 -12.45 22.03 -12.56
C ARG A 80 -12.14 22.93 -11.37
N GLN A 81 -12.89 22.68 -10.31
CA GLN A 81 -12.69 23.28 -8.99
C GLN A 81 -12.89 22.23 -7.91
N PHE A 82 -12.32 22.49 -6.75
CA PHE A 82 -12.49 21.65 -5.58
C PHE A 82 -12.49 22.49 -4.32
N SER A 83 -12.91 21.87 -3.23
CA SER A 83 -12.88 22.47 -1.90
C SER A 83 -12.05 21.62 -0.96
N PHE A 84 -11.32 22.27 -0.04
CA PHE A 84 -10.61 21.62 1.04
C PHE A 84 -10.72 22.45 2.32
N ILE A 85 -10.45 21.81 3.46
CA ILE A 85 -10.49 22.45 4.76
C ILE A 85 -9.08 22.91 5.13
N GLU A 86 -8.96 24.18 5.48
CA GLU A 86 -7.72 24.76 6.01
C GLU A 86 -7.92 25.12 7.49
N LYS A 87 -6.97 24.69 8.33
CA LYS A 87 -6.97 25.03 9.75
C LYS A 87 -6.52 26.46 9.96
N THR A 88 -7.22 27.18 10.82
CA THR A 88 -6.92 28.56 11.21
C THR A 88 -6.78 28.64 12.73
N PRO A 89 -6.16 29.70 13.28
CA PRO A 89 -6.09 29.90 14.72
C PRO A 89 -7.46 29.96 15.42
N LYS A 90 -8.55 30.24 14.69
CA LYS A 90 -9.91 30.40 15.23
C LYS A 90 -10.88 29.29 14.81
N GLY A 91 -10.39 28.20 14.23
CA GLY A 91 -11.22 27.08 13.75
C GLY A 91 -10.85 26.67 12.32
N GLU A 92 -11.84 26.30 11.52
CA GLU A 92 -11.63 25.78 10.16
C GLU A 92 -12.29 26.70 9.13
N LYS A 93 -11.63 26.90 7.98
CA LYS A 93 -12.24 27.57 6.82
C LYS A 93 -12.30 26.61 5.63
N VAL A 94 -13.39 26.68 4.87
CA VAL A 94 -13.54 25.96 3.61
C VAL A 94 -12.99 26.83 2.49
N VAL A 95 -11.94 26.36 1.84
CA VAL A 95 -11.33 27.03 0.69
C VAL A 95 -11.84 26.37 -0.58
N ARG A 96 -12.39 27.16 -1.51
CA ARG A 96 -12.78 26.71 -2.85
C ARG A 96 -11.83 27.30 -3.87
N THR A 97 -11.22 26.46 -4.71
CA THR A 97 -10.21 26.90 -5.67
C THR A 97 -10.27 26.12 -6.98
N ARG A 98 -9.74 26.70 -8.05
CA ARG A 98 -9.54 26.05 -9.35
C ARG A 98 -8.27 25.20 -9.31
N TRP A 99 -8.15 24.24 -10.22
CA TRP A 99 -6.91 23.48 -10.37
C TRP A 99 -5.79 24.30 -11.01
N VAL A 100 -6.14 24.98 -12.09
CA VAL A 100 -5.22 25.77 -12.91
C VAL A 100 -5.78 27.18 -13.08
N SER A 101 -4.89 28.18 -13.09
CA SER A 101 -5.24 29.58 -13.37
C SER A 101 -5.15 29.89 -14.86
N GLN A 102 -4.37 29.11 -15.61
CA GLN A 102 -4.15 29.28 -17.04
C GLN A 102 -3.87 27.94 -17.70
N VAL A 103 -4.37 27.77 -18.93
CA VAL A 103 -3.99 26.69 -19.85
C VAL A 103 -3.67 27.28 -21.23
N ALA A 104 -2.76 26.67 -21.97
CA ALA A 104 -2.46 27.01 -23.36
C ALA A 104 -2.09 25.76 -24.16
N TYR A 105 -2.17 25.84 -25.49
CA TYR A 105 -1.84 24.74 -26.39
C TYR A 105 -1.02 25.27 -27.57
N ILE A 106 -0.01 24.51 -27.98
CA ILE A 106 0.90 24.87 -29.06
C ILE A 106 0.86 23.75 -30.09
N GLU A 107 -0.01 23.90 -31.10
CA GLU A 107 -0.32 22.81 -32.05
C GLU A 107 0.92 22.38 -32.83
N GLN A 108 1.78 23.32 -33.20
CA GLN A 108 3.02 23.06 -33.95
C GLN A 108 4.02 22.19 -33.17
N GLN A 109 3.94 22.18 -31.85
CA GLN A 109 4.84 21.42 -30.97
C GLN A 109 4.17 20.21 -30.32
N ALA A 110 2.87 20.02 -30.53
CA ALA A 110 2.06 19.02 -29.83
C ALA A 110 2.24 19.09 -28.30
N THR A 111 2.26 20.30 -27.76
CA THR A 111 2.44 20.60 -26.33
C THR A 111 1.23 21.32 -25.77
N VAL A 112 1.01 21.10 -24.48
CA VAL A 112 0.10 21.89 -23.66
C VAL A 112 0.89 22.56 -22.55
N GLU A 113 0.49 23.76 -22.16
CA GLU A 113 1.03 24.47 -21.01
C GLU A 113 -0.07 24.68 -19.97
N LEU A 114 0.30 24.62 -18.70
CA LEU A 114 -0.59 25.03 -17.62
C LEU A 114 0.15 25.78 -16.52
N VAL A 115 -0.60 26.60 -15.80
CA VAL A 115 -0.16 27.27 -14.58
C VAL A 115 -1.10 26.83 -13.47
N PHE A 116 -0.55 26.25 -12.40
CA PHE A 116 -1.35 25.86 -11.24
C PHE A 116 -1.92 27.09 -10.53
N ALA A 117 -3.14 26.95 -10.01
CA ALA A 117 -3.74 28.03 -9.22
C ALA A 117 -2.88 28.33 -7.98
N PRO A 118 -2.89 29.58 -7.47
CA PRO A 118 -2.06 29.98 -6.33
C PRO A 118 -2.20 29.11 -5.08
N ASN A 119 -3.39 28.55 -4.83
CA ASN A 119 -3.63 27.67 -3.68
C ASN A 119 -3.20 26.21 -3.95
N VAL A 120 -3.02 25.82 -5.22
CA VAL A 120 -2.64 24.46 -5.61
C VAL A 120 -1.13 24.31 -5.70
N ALA A 121 -0.43 25.32 -6.24
CA ALA A 121 1.03 25.26 -6.40
C ALA A 121 1.78 24.85 -5.11
N PRO A 122 1.49 25.42 -3.92
CA PRO A 122 2.13 25.00 -2.68
C PRO A 122 1.91 23.52 -2.32
N LEU A 123 0.72 22.98 -2.63
CA LEU A 123 0.33 21.60 -2.29
C LEU A 123 1.04 20.53 -3.13
N ILE A 124 1.82 20.93 -4.13
CA ILE A 124 2.55 20.02 -5.02
C ILE A 124 4.04 20.36 -5.14
N THR A 125 4.48 21.53 -4.66
CA THR A 125 5.88 21.97 -4.75
C THR A 125 6.61 22.00 -3.42
N MET A 126 5.91 22.28 -2.33
CA MET A 126 6.56 22.40 -1.02
C MET A 126 6.89 21.00 -0.50
N LEU A 127 8.07 20.83 0.09
CA LEU A 127 8.55 19.55 0.64
C LEU A 127 8.51 19.60 2.17
N GLU A 128 7.41 20.10 2.74
CA GLU A 128 7.24 20.23 4.19
C GLU A 128 6.74 18.92 4.83
N LYS A 129 6.18 19.00 6.05
CA LYS A 129 5.58 17.85 6.75
C LYS A 129 4.19 17.57 6.15
N ASN A 130 3.83 16.29 6.01
CA ASN A 130 2.53 15.77 5.53
C ASN A 130 2.36 15.58 4.01
N PHE A 131 3.41 15.16 3.31
CA PHE A 131 3.33 14.76 1.91
C PHE A 131 3.27 13.24 1.77
N THR A 132 2.59 12.82 0.71
CA THR A 132 2.64 11.46 0.21
C THR A 132 3.44 11.43 -1.09
N SER A 133 4.29 10.43 -1.22
CA SER A 133 5.12 10.23 -2.40
C SER A 133 5.01 8.81 -2.94
N TYR A 134 5.05 8.69 -4.26
CA TYR A 134 5.02 7.42 -4.99
C TYR A 134 5.58 7.58 -6.41
N GLU A 135 6.07 6.49 -7.00
CA GLU A 135 6.54 6.49 -8.39
C GLU A 135 5.36 6.54 -9.36
N LEU A 136 5.45 7.33 -10.43
CA LEU A 136 4.41 7.45 -11.46
C LEU A 136 3.99 6.08 -12.00
N ASP A 137 4.96 5.16 -12.14
CA ASP A 137 4.74 3.79 -12.61
C ASP A 137 3.63 3.08 -11.86
N GLN A 138 3.46 3.36 -10.55
CA GLN A 138 2.44 2.74 -9.70
C GLN A 138 1.01 3.11 -10.12
N VAL A 139 0.82 4.22 -10.80
CA VAL A 139 -0.52 4.66 -11.25
C VAL A 139 -0.64 4.74 -12.77
N SER A 140 0.49 4.67 -13.49
CA SER A 140 0.56 4.77 -14.95
C SER A 140 -0.34 3.78 -15.69
N SER A 141 -0.39 2.54 -15.19
CA SER A 141 -1.09 1.41 -15.82
C SER A 141 -2.53 1.23 -15.33
N LEU A 142 -2.97 2.07 -14.38
CA LEU A 142 -4.35 2.10 -13.91
C LEU A 142 -5.22 2.79 -14.97
N SER A 143 -6.32 2.14 -15.34
CA SER A 143 -7.27 2.59 -16.36
C SER A 143 -8.55 3.19 -15.77
N SER A 144 -8.77 3.06 -14.45
CA SER A 144 -9.89 3.70 -13.77
C SER A 144 -9.45 4.97 -13.07
N LYS A 145 -10.17 6.08 -13.28
CA LYS A 145 -10.00 7.31 -12.51
C LYS A 145 -10.16 7.08 -11.00
N TYR A 146 -11.02 6.13 -10.62
CA TYR A 146 -11.24 5.74 -9.23
C TYR A 146 -10.10 4.87 -8.68
N ALA A 147 -9.44 4.06 -9.51
CA ALA A 147 -8.28 3.28 -9.09
C ALA A 147 -7.08 4.16 -8.75
N VAL A 148 -6.81 5.17 -9.59
CA VAL A 148 -5.76 6.16 -9.32
C VAL A 148 -6.04 6.89 -8.00
N ARG A 149 -7.26 7.41 -7.82
CA ARG A 149 -7.66 8.09 -6.57
C ARG A 149 -7.59 7.19 -5.34
N LEU A 150 -8.10 5.96 -5.44
CA LEU A 150 -8.03 5.02 -4.33
C LEU A 150 -6.58 4.73 -3.96
N TYR A 151 -5.70 4.45 -4.93
CA TYR A 151 -4.28 4.22 -4.67
C TYR A 151 -3.65 5.40 -3.91
N GLU A 152 -3.88 6.65 -4.35
CA GLU A 152 -3.35 7.84 -3.67
C GLU A 152 -3.84 7.99 -2.24
N ILE A 153 -5.15 7.78 -2.01
CA ILE A 153 -5.73 7.83 -0.67
C ILE A 153 -5.07 6.77 0.20
N ILE A 154 -4.98 5.52 -0.27
CA ILE A 154 -4.45 4.40 0.51
C ILE A 154 -2.95 4.56 0.80
N ILE A 155 -2.13 4.98 -0.18
CA ILE A 155 -0.69 5.09 0.00
C ILE A 155 -0.31 6.21 0.98
N SER A 156 -1.19 7.19 1.22
CA SER A 156 -1.03 8.18 2.29
C SER A 156 -1.07 7.56 3.70
N TRP A 157 -1.67 6.38 3.85
CA TRP A 157 -1.74 5.59 5.08
C TRP A 157 -0.71 4.45 5.14
N ARG A 158 0.26 4.42 4.22
CA ARG A 158 1.25 3.32 4.13
C ARG A 158 1.97 3.03 5.45
N ALA A 159 2.30 4.07 6.22
CA ALA A 159 2.99 3.93 7.49
C ALA A 159 2.12 3.28 8.59
N ALA A 160 0.80 3.48 8.52
CA ALA A 160 -0.15 2.86 9.44
C ALA A 160 -0.54 1.44 9.03
N GLY A 161 -0.33 1.06 7.76
CA GLY A 161 -0.73 -0.23 7.19
C GLY A 161 -2.25 -0.41 7.01
N LYS A 162 -3.06 0.54 7.50
CA LYS A 162 -4.51 0.54 7.38
C LYS A 162 -5.08 1.96 7.42
N THR A 163 -6.24 2.16 6.82
CA THR A 163 -6.97 3.43 6.88
C THR A 163 -7.83 3.53 8.15
N PRO A 164 -8.24 4.74 8.57
CA PRO A 164 -9.44 4.87 9.40
C PRO A 164 -10.67 4.34 8.64
N MET A 165 -11.78 4.17 9.35
CA MET A 165 -13.07 3.92 8.71
C MET A 165 -13.51 5.19 7.98
N PHE A 166 -13.70 5.08 6.66
CA PHE A 166 -14.37 6.11 5.87
C PHE A 166 -15.85 5.81 5.82
N SER A 167 -16.70 6.82 6.03
CA SER A 167 -18.12 6.64 5.78
C SER A 167 -18.37 6.37 4.29
N THR A 168 -19.49 5.72 3.95
CA THR A 168 -19.87 5.48 2.54
C THR A 168 -19.89 6.79 1.73
N MET A 169 -20.38 7.88 2.34
CA MET A 169 -20.49 9.18 1.69
C MET A 169 -19.11 9.82 1.50
N GLU A 170 -18.30 9.86 2.56
CA GLU A 170 -16.93 10.40 2.52
C GLU A 170 -16.07 9.68 1.47
N LEU A 171 -16.13 8.34 1.41
CA LEU A 171 -15.36 7.57 0.44
C LEU A 171 -15.78 7.90 -1.00
N ARG A 172 -17.08 8.03 -1.26
CA ARG A 172 -17.60 8.40 -2.58
C ARG A 172 -17.11 9.79 -2.99
N GLU A 173 -17.17 10.76 -2.09
CA GLU A 173 -16.71 12.13 -2.34
C GLU A 173 -15.21 12.19 -2.61
N ARG A 174 -14.38 11.51 -1.81
CA ARG A 174 -12.92 11.47 -2.00
C ARG A 174 -12.50 10.79 -3.29
N LEU A 175 -13.25 9.79 -3.74
CA LEU A 175 -13.05 9.11 -5.02
C LEU A 175 -13.59 9.93 -6.21
N GLY A 176 -14.32 11.02 -5.98
CA GLY A 176 -14.91 11.84 -7.03
C GLY A 176 -16.13 11.19 -7.69
N VAL A 177 -16.85 10.33 -6.97
CA VAL A 177 -18.12 9.75 -7.41
C VAL A 177 -19.24 10.74 -7.14
N MET A 178 -19.97 11.14 -8.18
CA MET A 178 -21.04 12.12 -8.05
C MET A 178 -22.25 11.55 -7.29
N PRO A 179 -23.11 12.39 -6.68
CA PRO A 179 -24.26 11.93 -5.89
C PRO A 179 -25.26 11.06 -6.67
N ASP A 180 -25.36 11.27 -7.99
CA ASP A 180 -26.23 10.56 -8.92
C ASP A 180 -25.58 9.32 -9.57
N GLU A 181 -24.26 9.15 -9.44
CA GLU A 181 -23.53 8.00 -9.99
C GLU A 181 -23.58 6.79 -9.06
N TYR A 182 -23.79 5.58 -9.58
CA TYR A 182 -23.69 4.34 -8.81
C TYR A 182 -24.45 4.36 -7.46
N GLN A 183 -25.67 4.90 -7.45
CA GLN A 183 -26.46 5.09 -6.22
C GLN A 183 -26.73 3.78 -5.46
N LYS A 184 -26.91 2.68 -6.19
CA LYS A 184 -27.02 1.35 -5.60
C LYS A 184 -25.66 0.92 -5.07
N MET A 185 -25.61 0.51 -3.80
CA MET A 185 -24.38 0.04 -3.14
C MET A 185 -23.69 -1.08 -3.92
N GLU A 186 -24.46 -2.01 -4.51
CA GLU A 186 -23.91 -3.06 -5.38
C GLU A 186 -23.17 -2.50 -6.60
N LEU A 187 -23.72 -1.46 -7.25
CA LEU A 187 -23.07 -0.79 -8.38
C LEU A 187 -21.81 -0.05 -7.93
N PHE A 188 -21.86 0.65 -6.80
CA PHE A 188 -20.70 1.34 -6.23
C PHE A 188 -19.56 0.34 -5.96
N LYS A 189 -19.85 -0.78 -5.29
CA LYS A 189 -18.85 -1.82 -5.06
C LYS A 189 -18.30 -2.37 -6.37
N ARG A 190 -19.16 -2.89 -7.24
CA ARG A 190 -18.76 -3.59 -8.46
C ARG A 190 -18.02 -2.70 -9.46
N LYS A 191 -18.48 -1.46 -9.67
CA LYS A 191 -17.95 -0.56 -10.72
C LYS A 191 -16.87 0.39 -10.20
N VAL A 192 -16.83 0.68 -8.91
CA VAL A 192 -15.87 1.62 -8.31
C VAL A 192 -14.87 0.86 -7.44
N LEU A 193 -15.30 0.29 -6.31
CA LEU A 193 -14.37 -0.27 -5.31
C LEU A 193 -13.68 -1.54 -5.78
N ASP A 194 -14.43 -2.58 -6.14
CA ASP A 194 -13.89 -3.89 -6.52
C ASP A 194 -13.02 -3.77 -7.78
N PHE A 195 -13.46 -2.94 -8.73
CA PHE A 195 -12.68 -2.66 -9.94
C PHE A 195 -11.38 -1.91 -9.62
N ALA A 196 -11.41 -0.93 -8.72
CA ALA A 196 -10.21 -0.19 -8.29
C ALA A 196 -9.24 -1.08 -7.51
N VAL A 197 -9.74 -1.85 -6.54
CA VAL A 197 -8.98 -2.79 -5.72
C VAL A 197 -8.30 -3.83 -6.61
N LYS A 198 -9.04 -4.42 -7.56
CA LYS A 198 -8.45 -5.37 -8.51
C LYS A 198 -7.30 -4.74 -9.29
N GLN A 199 -7.48 -3.54 -9.85
CA GLN A 199 -6.42 -2.89 -10.61
C GLN A 199 -5.19 -2.57 -9.75
N ILE A 200 -5.38 -2.12 -8.51
CA ILE A 200 -4.29 -1.86 -7.57
C ILE A 200 -3.52 -3.16 -7.30
N ASN A 201 -4.26 -4.22 -6.94
CA ASN A 201 -3.69 -5.53 -6.64
C ASN A 201 -3.02 -6.19 -7.84
N ASP A 202 -3.41 -5.87 -9.07
CA ASP A 202 -2.79 -6.45 -10.26
C ASP A 202 -1.58 -5.66 -10.74
N LYS A 203 -1.55 -4.33 -10.52
CA LYS A 203 -0.67 -3.43 -11.29
C LYS A 203 0.25 -2.52 -10.47
N THR A 204 0.20 -2.56 -9.15
CA THR A 204 1.01 -1.67 -8.29
C THR A 204 1.88 -2.45 -7.30
N ASP A 205 2.73 -1.73 -6.56
CA ASP A 205 3.62 -2.23 -5.51
C ASP A 205 2.90 -2.64 -4.21
N ILE A 206 1.59 -2.48 -4.14
CA ILE A 206 0.78 -2.85 -2.99
C ILE A 206 -0.37 -3.78 -3.39
N SER A 207 -0.80 -4.57 -2.42
CA SER A 207 -2.07 -5.26 -2.40
C SER A 207 -2.94 -4.65 -1.31
N ILE A 208 -4.21 -4.43 -1.60
CA ILE A 208 -5.19 -3.88 -0.69
C ILE A 208 -6.40 -4.80 -0.57
N THR A 209 -6.97 -4.85 0.62
CA THR A 209 -8.27 -5.46 0.91
C THR A 209 -9.12 -4.46 1.68
N TYR A 210 -10.44 -4.65 1.68
CA TYR A 210 -11.33 -3.79 2.46
C TYR A 210 -12.35 -4.59 3.26
N GLU A 211 -12.63 -4.09 4.46
CA GLU A 211 -13.73 -4.52 5.31
C GLU A 211 -14.89 -3.54 5.12
N GLN A 212 -16.12 -4.07 5.10
CA GLN A 212 -17.35 -3.27 5.06
C GLN A 212 -18.00 -3.24 6.45
N HIS A 213 -18.31 -2.05 6.93
CA HIS A 213 -18.96 -1.85 8.22
C HIS A 213 -20.46 -1.67 8.03
N LYS A 214 -21.27 -2.35 8.84
CA LYS A 214 -22.73 -2.35 8.71
C LYS A 214 -23.43 -1.91 9.99
N GLU A 215 -24.48 -1.13 9.82
CA GLU A 215 -25.51 -0.91 10.84
C GLU A 215 -26.79 -1.61 10.38
N GLY A 216 -27.09 -2.75 11.01
CA GLY A 216 -28.11 -3.67 10.53
C GLY A 216 -27.81 -4.15 9.10
N ARG A 217 -28.69 -3.85 8.15
CA ARG A 217 -28.53 -4.21 6.73
C ARG A 217 -27.77 -3.15 5.92
N LYS A 218 -27.61 -1.94 6.44
CA LYS A 218 -27.02 -0.81 5.71
C LYS A 218 -25.51 -0.82 5.87
N ILE A 219 -24.77 -0.73 4.76
CA ILE A 219 -23.33 -0.51 4.78
C ILE A 219 -23.07 0.98 5.06
N VAL A 220 -22.39 1.27 6.16
CA VAL A 220 -22.14 2.63 6.66
C VAL A 220 -20.73 3.12 6.38
N GLY A 221 -19.77 2.22 6.14
CA GLY A 221 -18.41 2.62 5.78
C GLY A 221 -17.48 1.46 5.46
N PHE A 222 -16.21 1.82 5.23
CA PHE A 222 -15.18 0.90 4.76
C PHE A 222 -13.84 1.20 5.44
N THR A 223 -13.08 0.15 5.73
CA THR A 223 -11.68 0.23 6.18
C THR A 223 -10.82 -0.56 5.21
N PHE A 224 -9.66 -0.02 4.84
CA PHE A 224 -8.73 -0.68 3.92
C PHE A 224 -7.47 -1.11 4.66
N SER A 225 -6.97 -2.30 4.32
CA SER A 225 -5.68 -2.83 4.80
C SER A 225 -4.68 -2.86 3.65
N ILE A 226 -3.41 -2.62 3.96
CA ILE A 226 -2.32 -2.48 2.99
C ILE A 226 -1.30 -3.58 3.23
N LEU A 227 -0.98 -4.32 2.18
CA LEU A 227 0.13 -5.27 2.14
C LEU A 227 1.10 -4.84 1.06
N HIS A 228 2.37 -4.62 1.42
CA HIS A 228 3.40 -4.32 0.43
C HIS A 228 3.78 -5.60 -0.31
N LYS A 229 3.77 -5.55 -1.65
CA LYS A 229 4.28 -6.65 -2.45
C LYS A 229 5.80 -6.61 -2.38
N ILE A 230 6.40 -7.70 -1.92
CA ILE A 230 7.84 -7.84 -1.89
C ILE A 230 8.32 -7.93 -3.35
N GLY A 231 8.80 -6.80 -3.89
CA GLY A 231 9.50 -6.70 -5.17
C GLY A 231 8.68 -6.15 -6.34
N SER A 232 8.92 -4.88 -6.67
CA SER A 232 8.88 -4.45 -8.07
C SER A 232 9.79 -3.22 -8.28
N LYS A 233 10.90 -3.45 -9.00
CA LYS A 233 11.93 -2.51 -9.49
C LYS A 233 12.95 -1.97 -8.47
N ASP A 234 13.96 -2.79 -8.12
CA ASP A 234 15.37 -2.33 -8.06
C ASP A 234 16.42 -3.45 -7.77
N ILE A 235 16.20 -4.70 -8.20
CA ILE A 235 17.23 -5.76 -8.12
C ILE A 235 17.16 -6.61 -9.41
N PRO A 236 18.25 -6.75 -10.19
CA PRO A 236 18.32 -7.78 -11.23
C PRO A 236 18.07 -9.15 -10.58
N LEU A 237 17.09 -9.88 -11.08
CA LEU A 237 16.60 -11.14 -10.51
C LEU A 237 17.65 -12.27 -10.51
N GLU A 238 18.83 -12.05 -11.09
CA GLU A 238 19.80 -13.11 -11.36
C GLU A 238 20.62 -13.57 -10.14
N ASN A 239 20.69 -12.81 -9.04
CA ASN A 239 21.50 -13.20 -7.86
C ASN A 239 20.73 -13.35 -6.53
N GLN A 240 19.38 -13.27 -6.54
CA GLN A 240 18.60 -13.51 -5.32
C GLN A 240 18.15 -14.96 -5.18
N SER A 241 17.87 -15.67 -6.28
CA SER A 241 17.52 -17.09 -6.20
C SER A 241 18.68 -17.96 -5.71
N GLU A 242 19.92 -17.64 -6.08
CA GLU A 242 21.10 -18.34 -5.56
C GLU A 242 21.35 -18.07 -4.07
N LEU A 243 21.03 -16.85 -3.59
CA LEU A 243 21.31 -16.44 -2.22
C LEU A 243 20.47 -17.22 -1.19
N PHE A 244 19.27 -17.64 -1.59
CA PHE A 244 18.36 -18.45 -0.76
C PHE A 244 18.23 -19.89 -1.28
N ALA A 245 19.15 -20.32 -2.15
CA ALA A 245 19.13 -21.67 -2.70
C ALA A 245 19.24 -22.71 -1.58
N GLY A 246 18.32 -23.68 -1.57
CA GLY A 246 18.27 -24.73 -0.55
C GLY A 246 17.52 -24.34 0.74
N MET A 247 16.93 -23.14 0.82
CA MET A 247 16.01 -22.76 1.90
C MET A 247 14.56 -23.06 1.51
N THR A 248 13.72 -23.32 2.51
CA THR A 248 12.26 -23.35 2.31
C THR A 248 11.73 -21.94 2.08
N ASP A 249 10.57 -21.83 1.40
CA ASP A 249 9.91 -20.53 1.16
C ASP A 249 9.64 -19.77 2.47
N LEU A 250 9.36 -20.50 3.55
CA LEU A 250 9.14 -19.96 4.89
C LEU A 250 10.43 -19.39 5.50
N GLU A 251 11.54 -20.14 5.43
CA GLU A 251 12.85 -19.67 5.91
C GLU A 251 13.33 -18.43 5.14
N ALA A 252 13.22 -18.47 3.82
CA ALA A 252 13.61 -17.36 2.95
C ALA A 252 12.74 -16.11 3.22
N GLY A 253 11.42 -16.30 3.41
CA GLY A 253 10.48 -15.24 3.77
C GLY A 253 10.80 -14.58 5.12
N THR A 254 11.04 -15.38 6.16
CA THR A 254 11.35 -14.88 7.51
C THR A 254 12.67 -14.10 7.54
N ILE A 255 13.72 -14.62 6.90
CA ILE A 255 15.02 -13.95 6.82
C ILE A 255 14.90 -12.62 6.06
N ARG A 256 14.14 -12.57 4.96
CA ARG A 256 13.88 -11.33 4.20
C ARG A 256 13.21 -10.27 5.07
N VAL A 257 12.13 -10.63 5.77
CA VAL A 257 11.38 -9.70 6.62
C VAL A 257 12.29 -9.09 7.70
N ARG A 258 13.14 -9.92 8.33
CA ARG A 258 14.09 -9.46 9.36
C ARG A 258 15.18 -8.55 8.79
N ALA A 259 15.76 -8.92 7.65
CA ALA A 259 16.75 -8.11 6.97
C ALA A 259 16.20 -6.75 6.54
N GLU A 260 14.96 -6.72 6.04
CA GLU A 260 14.29 -5.48 5.63
C GLU A 260 13.95 -4.59 6.82
N ALA A 261 13.48 -5.15 7.94
CA ALA A 261 13.25 -4.41 9.17
C ALA A 261 14.54 -3.77 9.70
N TYR A 262 15.66 -4.49 9.62
CA TYR A 262 16.97 -3.95 9.99
C TYR A 262 17.42 -2.84 9.05
N ILE A 263 17.31 -3.02 7.73
CA ILE A 263 17.61 -1.98 6.73
C ILE A 263 16.79 -0.71 6.99
N ALA A 264 15.49 -0.87 7.28
CA ALA A 264 14.61 0.24 7.62
C ALA A 264 15.10 0.98 8.89
N SER A 265 15.58 0.25 9.89
CA SER A 265 16.13 0.85 11.12
C SER A 265 17.41 1.66 10.88
N LEU A 266 18.27 1.24 9.94
CA LEU A 266 19.48 1.96 9.58
C LEU A 266 19.15 3.26 8.84
N ILE A 267 18.19 3.21 7.92
CA ILE A 267 17.69 4.38 7.19
C ILE A 267 17.05 5.38 8.17
N ALA A 268 16.26 4.90 9.14
CA ALA A 268 15.66 5.74 10.17
C ALA A 268 16.70 6.43 11.08
N LYS A 269 17.88 5.82 11.25
CA LYS A 269 19.04 6.41 11.95
C LYS A 269 19.86 7.36 11.07
N GLY A 270 19.38 7.69 9.87
CA GLY A 270 20.04 8.61 8.94
C GLY A 270 21.22 7.99 8.18
N GLN A 271 21.39 6.66 8.21
CA GLN A 271 22.47 6.02 7.46
C GLN A 271 22.13 5.91 5.96
N ASN A 272 23.12 6.21 5.12
CA ASN A 272 23.01 5.99 3.68
C ASN A 272 23.23 4.52 3.34
N VAL A 273 22.13 3.75 3.24
CA VAL A 273 22.17 2.33 2.87
C VAL A 273 22.16 2.19 1.35
N THR A 274 23.33 1.92 0.76
CA THR A 274 23.50 1.72 -0.69
C THR A 274 23.03 0.33 -1.14
N LYS A 275 22.95 0.08 -2.46
CA LYS A 275 22.56 -1.23 -3.02
C LYS A 275 23.50 -2.37 -2.57
N ALA A 276 24.82 -2.12 -2.58
CA ALA A 276 25.81 -3.09 -2.10
C ALA A 276 25.66 -3.37 -0.59
N HIS A 277 25.35 -2.33 0.20
CA HIS A 277 25.09 -2.47 1.64
C HIS A 277 23.86 -3.36 1.89
N ARG A 278 22.74 -3.15 1.15
CA ARG A 278 21.55 -4.01 1.25
C ARG A 278 21.87 -5.47 0.94
N LEU A 279 22.66 -5.72 -0.11
CA LEU A 279 23.05 -7.09 -0.49
C LEU A 279 23.92 -7.75 0.60
N ASN A 280 24.84 -7.01 1.21
CA ASN A 280 25.66 -7.51 2.32
C ASN A 280 24.82 -7.81 3.57
N ILE A 281 23.80 -7.00 3.87
CA ILE A 281 22.85 -7.29 4.94
C ILE A 281 22.06 -8.56 4.64
N LEU A 282 21.57 -8.73 3.41
CA LEU A 282 20.84 -9.95 3.04
C LEU A 282 21.73 -11.19 3.10
N LYS A 283 22.99 -11.12 2.63
CA LYS A 283 23.98 -12.19 2.78
C LYS A 283 24.20 -12.55 4.24
N LYS A 284 24.40 -11.54 5.09
CA LYS A 284 24.58 -11.71 6.54
C LYS A 284 23.34 -12.30 7.20
N ALA A 285 22.14 -11.86 6.82
CA ALA A 285 20.89 -12.37 7.37
C ALA A 285 20.63 -13.84 7.00
N VAL A 286 21.04 -14.24 5.80
CA VAL A 286 21.02 -15.64 5.34
C VAL A 286 22.04 -16.49 6.11
N GLU A 287 23.28 -16.02 6.21
CA GLU A 287 24.37 -16.68 6.94
C GLU A 287 24.04 -16.88 8.42
N GLU A 288 23.50 -15.84 9.06
CA GLU A 288 23.15 -15.84 10.48
C GLU A 288 21.71 -16.32 10.75
N ARG A 289 20.98 -16.77 9.72
CA ARG A 289 19.57 -17.20 9.78
C ARG A 289 18.69 -16.28 10.63
N TRP A 290 18.70 -14.99 10.32
CA TRP A 290 17.93 -13.99 11.08
C TRP A 290 16.46 -14.36 11.20
N GLY A 291 15.91 -14.24 12.40
CA GLY A 291 14.57 -14.72 12.74
C GLY A 291 14.52 -16.16 13.24
N PHE A 292 15.65 -16.86 13.30
CA PHE A 292 15.80 -18.20 13.90
C PHE A 292 16.87 -18.22 15.01
N GLU A 293 17.15 -17.08 15.64
CA GLU A 293 18.24 -16.89 16.61
C GLU A 293 18.13 -17.79 17.86
N ASP A 294 16.93 -18.27 18.20
CA ASP A 294 16.72 -19.21 19.32
C ASP A 294 17.09 -20.67 18.97
N ALA A 295 17.21 -21.03 17.68
CA ALA A 295 17.65 -22.35 17.25
C ALA A 295 19.18 -22.50 17.24
N ALA A 296 19.92 -21.38 17.22
CA ALA A 296 21.38 -21.36 17.12
C ALA A 296 22.10 -21.42 18.49
N LYS A 297 21.39 -21.21 19.61
CA LYS A 297 21.98 -21.23 20.95
C LYS A 297 22.21 -22.63 21.53
N ASP A 298 21.78 -23.69 20.84
CA ASP A 298 21.91 -25.06 21.34
C ASP A 298 23.15 -25.81 20.80
N ASN A 299 23.95 -25.19 19.92
CA ASN A 299 25.08 -25.85 19.26
C ASN A 299 26.45 -25.48 19.85
N GLY A 300 26.59 -25.61 21.17
CA GLY A 300 27.85 -25.45 21.90
C GLY A 300 28.36 -26.75 22.52
N VAL A 301 29.22 -27.47 21.77
CA VAL A 301 30.23 -28.46 22.24
C VAL A 301 29.82 -29.94 22.45
N LYS A 302 30.38 -30.76 21.53
CA LYS A 302 30.87 -32.16 21.59
C LYS A 302 29.92 -33.29 22.04
N ASN A 303 29.73 -34.22 21.10
CA ASN A 303 29.33 -35.61 21.29
C ASN A 303 30.15 -36.27 22.42
N PRO A 304 29.49 -36.94 23.38
CA PRO A 304 29.47 -38.39 23.27
C PRO A 304 28.11 -39.02 23.59
N GLU A 305 28.01 -40.26 23.14
CA GLU A 305 26.88 -41.16 23.16
C GLU A 305 26.12 -41.27 24.51
N ASN A 306 24.80 -41.41 24.37
CA ASN A 306 23.89 -42.22 25.19
C ASN A 306 23.48 -41.69 26.58
N LYS A 307 22.28 -41.10 26.65
CA LYS A 307 21.08 -41.64 27.36
C LYS A 307 20.12 -40.51 27.75
N ASN A 308 18.89 -40.59 27.22
CA ASN A 308 17.62 -40.10 27.78
C ASN A 308 17.59 -38.73 28.49
N ALA A 309 17.06 -37.71 27.80
CA ALA A 309 16.12 -36.75 28.42
C ALA A 309 15.32 -35.99 27.33
N LYS A 310 14.12 -36.51 27.03
CA LYS A 310 13.02 -35.76 26.39
C LYS A 310 12.44 -34.77 27.41
N VAL A 311 12.22 -33.52 27.02
CA VAL A 311 11.02 -32.76 27.43
C VAL A 311 10.57 -31.90 26.25
N GLY A 312 9.89 -32.55 25.31
CA GLY A 312 9.03 -31.87 24.34
C GLY A 312 7.62 -31.72 24.92
N LEU A 313 6.87 -30.76 24.39
CA LEU A 313 5.41 -30.81 24.39
C LEU A 313 4.98 -32.14 23.74
N THR A 314 4.75 -33.19 24.52
CA THR A 314 4.46 -34.53 23.98
C THR A 314 3.25 -35.11 24.69
N GLU A 315 2.08 -34.98 24.07
CA GLU A 315 1.23 -36.11 23.63
C GLU A 315 -0.07 -35.52 23.07
N TRP A 316 -0.17 -35.56 21.75
CA TRP A 316 -1.42 -35.31 21.03
C TRP A 316 -2.15 -36.64 20.95
N GLU A 317 -3.35 -36.71 21.51
CA GLU A 317 -4.19 -37.91 21.49
C GLU A 317 -5.45 -37.64 20.66
N LYS A 318 -5.69 -38.49 19.65
CA LYS A 318 -6.89 -38.42 18.83
C LYS A 318 -8.02 -39.12 19.58
N ILE A 319 -9.08 -38.38 19.89
CA ILE A 319 -10.27 -38.88 20.59
C ILE A 319 -11.46 -38.94 19.63
N SER A 320 -12.55 -39.61 20.02
CA SER A 320 -13.72 -39.85 19.16
C SER A 320 -14.38 -38.58 18.58
N ASN A 321 -14.15 -37.42 19.19
CA ASN A 321 -14.74 -36.13 18.81
C ASN A 321 -13.71 -35.00 18.65
N GLY A 322 -12.43 -35.30 18.43
CA GLY A 322 -11.43 -34.25 18.22
C GLY A 322 -10.01 -34.63 18.60
N THR A 323 -9.20 -33.61 18.91
CA THR A 323 -7.79 -33.80 19.31
C THR A 323 -7.54 -33.19 20.68
N ARG A 324 -6.86 -33.95 21.53
CA ARG A 324 -6.51 -33.61 22.91
C ARG A 324 -5.01 -33.33 23.02
N PHE A 325 -4.63 -32.29 23.76
CA PHE A 325 -3.22 -32.03 24.08
C PHE A 325 -3.06 -31.41 25.47
N LYS A 326 -1.86 -31.54 26.02
CA LYS A 326 -1.49 -30.98 27.33
C LYS A 326 -0.51 -29.83 27.16
N ASP A 327 -0.85 -28.68 27.72
CA ASP A 327 -0.01 -27.48 27.69
C ASP A 327 1.12 -27.55 28.74
N LYS A 328 2.10 -26.65 28.66
CA LYS A 328 3.29 -26.61 29.52
C LYS A 328 2.97 -26.44 31.00
N ASP A 329 1.84 -25.82 31.32
CA ASP A 329 1.33 -25.63 32.68
C ASP A 329 0.56 -26.86 33.21
N GLY A 330 0.38 -27.88 32.38
CA GLY A 330 -0.33 -29.11 32.70
C GLY A 330 -1.84 -29.08 32.38
N THR A 331 -2.36 -27.98 31.87
CA THR A 331 -3.76 -27.84 31.46
C THR A 331 -4.06 -28.71 30.24
N ILE A 332 -5.18 -29.44 30.25
CA ILE A 332 -5.59 -30.31 29.16
C ILE A 332 -6.65 -29.61 28.32
N TRP A 333 -6.39 -29.55 27.02
CA TRP A 333 -7.23 -28.89 26.03
C TRP A 333 -7.77 -29.90 25.02
N VAL A 334 -9.03 -29.72 24.65
CA VAL A 334 -9.73 -30.51 23.64
C VAL A 334 -10.21 -29.58 22.55
N LYS A 335 -9.81 -29.87 21.30
CA LYS A 335 -10.32 -29.19 20.10
C LYS A 335 -11.39 -30.05 19.44
N ASP A 336 -12.61 -29.54 19.39
CA ASP A 336 -13.77 -30.18 18.75
C ASP A 336 -14.46 -29.13 17.87
N SER A 337 -14.69 -29.44 16.60
CA SER A 337 -15.52 -28.64 15.68
C SER A 337 -15.18 -27.14 15.60
N GLY A 338 -13.89 -26.78 15.61
CA GLY A 338 -13.43 -25.38 15.51
C GLY A 338 -13.50 -24.59 16.82
N MET A 339 -13.61 -25.27 17.96
CA MET A 339 -13.53 -24.63 19.27
C MET A 339 -12.56 -25.36 20.19
N LEU A 340 -11.87 -24.60 21.05
CA LEU A 340 -11.00 -25.14 22.10
C LEU A 340 -11.74 -25.10 23.44
N ARG A 341 -11.66 -26.19 24.22
CA ARG A 341 -12.14 -26.19 25.61
C ARG A 341 -11.17 -26.87 26.56
N THR A 342 -11.20 -26.45 27.82
CA THR A 342 -10.45 -27.10 28.92
C THR A 342 -11.21 -28.31 29.46
N GLU A 343 -10.50 -29.43 29.63
CA GLU A 343 -11.05 -30.64 30.24
C GLU A 343 -11.26 -30.38 31.75
N GLY A 344 -12.52 -30.34 32.20
CA GLY A 344 -12.90 -30.16 33.61
C GLY A 344 -13.53 -28.81 33.98
N THR A 345 -13.30 -27.73 33.22
CA THR A 345 -13.90 -26.40 33.50
C THR A 345 -14.84 -25.89 32.42
N ASN A 346 -14.99 -26.62 31.31
CA ASN A 346 -15.96 -26.37 30.23
C ASN A 346 -15.93 -24.93 29.68
N ARG A 347 -14.76 -24.29 29.73
CA ARG A 347 -14.55 -22.92 29.24
C ARG A 347 -14.16 -22.99 27.77
N TRP A 348 -14.90 -22.29 26.92
CA TRP A 348 -14.75 -22.34 25.47
C TRP A 348 -14.00 -21.13 24.92
N ILE A 349 -13.13 -21.38 23.95
CA ILE A 349 -12.37 -20.36 23.21
C ILE A 349 -12.66 -20.54 21.72
N ALA A 350 -13.09 -19.45 21.07
CA ALA A 350 -13.40 -19.41 19.64
C ALA A 350 -12.11 -19.35 18.79
N ASP A 351 -12.16 -19.91 17.57
CA ASP A 351 -11.02 -20.02 16.63
C ASP A 351 -10.21 -18.72 16.44
N SER A 352 -10.87 -17.56 16.41
CA SER A 352 -10.22 -16.25 16.27
C SER A 352 -9.29 -15.88 17.43
N GLN A 353 -9.50 -16.48 18.60
CA GLN A 353 -8.67 -16.30 19.78
C GLN A 353 -7.63 -17.41 19.93
N ILE A 354 -7.87 -18.60 19.36
CA ILE A 354 -6.93 -19.73 19.38
C ILE A 354 -5.64 -19.34 18.66
N ALA A 355 -5.72 -18.71 17.48
CA ALA A 355 -4.52 -18.31 16.72
C ALA A 355 -3.63 -17.29 17.45
N ARG A 356 -4.23 -16.50 18.35
CA ARG A 356 -3.52 -15.52 19.17
C ARG A 356 -2.91 -16.13 20.42
N LEU A 357 -3.59 -17.09 21.05
CA LEU A 357 -3.18 -17.70 22.31
C LEU A 357 -2.24 -18.89 22.11
N PHE A 358 -2.46 -19.64 21.02
CA PHE A 358 -1.69 -20.82 20.65
C PHE A 358 -1.36 -20.76 19.15
N PRO A 359 -0.40 -19.90 18.73
CA PRO A 359 -0.10 -19.69 17.30
C PRO A 359 0.31 -20.98 16.57
N MET A 360 1.00 -21.88 17.28
CA MET A 360 1.40 -23.20 16.76
C MET A 360 0.21 -24.17 16.54
N LEU A 361 -0.93 -23.93 17.18
CA LEU A 361 -2.14 -24.77 17.02
C LEU A 361 -2.85 -24.53 15.68
N THR A 362 -2.69 -23.33 15.12
CA THR A 362 -3.35 -22.92 13.87
C THR A 362 -2.73 -23.60 12.65
N VAL A 363 -1.44 -23.91 12.73
CA VAL A 363 -0.65 -24.45 11.61
C VAL A 363 -0.83 -25.96 11.46
N MET A 364 -1.00 -26.72 12.55
CA MET A 364 -1.08 -28.19 12.47
C MET A 364 -2.47 -28.75 12.12
N VAL A 365 -3.54 -27.93 12.18
CA VAL A 365 -4.90 -28.38 11.82
C VAL A 365 -5.17 -28.28 10.31
N GLU A 366 -4.44 -27.44 9.58
CA GLU A 366 -4.50 -27.39 8.11
C GLU A 366 -3.74 -28.55 7.44
N GLU A 367 -2.83 -29.23 8.16
CA GLU A 367 -2.04 -30.36 7.64
C GLU A 367 -2.54 -31.74 8.08
N GLY A 368 -3.59 -31.84 8.89
CA GLY A 368 -4.26 -33.10 9.18
C GLY A 368 -3.47 -34.13 10.01
N ILE A 369 -2.66 -33.66 10.98
CA ILE A 369 -2.01 -34.51 12.00
C ILE A 369 -2.83 -34.51 13.29
#